data_AF-A0A8T3D698-F1
#
_entry.id   AF-A0A8T3D698-F1
#
_cell.length_a   1.000
_cell.length_b   1.000
_cell.length_c   1.000
_cell.angle_alpha   90.00
_cell.angle_beta   90.00
_cell.angle_gamma   90.00
#
_symmetry.space_group_name_H-M   'P 1'
#
loop_
_entity.id
_entity.type
_entity.pdbx_description
1 polymer ?
#
loop_
_entity_poly.entity_id
_entity_poly.type
_entity_poly.pdbx_seq_one_letter_code
_entity_poly.pdbx_strand_id
1 'polypeptide(L)'
;MNPLLIISLLAVMDTVVSQCHSGEYESNEGQCCTLPPPGNFITKNCTKSFSMKFKTCSECLGTGMTILANCTLFNDTQCGCEDGYAMLHGNCVQEPISAAPTVSESPSPDHKPHTEILVPAIAVVMTLLIALFAMFAYRLHWSRNKDMFQKVPC
;
A
#
# COMPACT_ATOMS: atom_id res chain seq x y z
N MET A 1 -35.36 -10.64 -6.37
CA MET A 1 -34.04 -9.99 -6.48
C MET A 1 -33.66 -10.01 -7.94
N ASN A 2 -33.48 -8.83 -8.54
CA ASN A 2 -33.42 -8.67 -9.99
C ASN A 2 -31.96 -8.87 -10.46
N PRO A 3 -31.64 -9.89 -11.29
CA PRO A 3 -30.26 -10.23 -11.66
C PRO A 3 -29.55 -9.14 -12.47
N LEU A 4 -30.30 -8.19 -13.05
CA LEU A 4 -29.77 -7.07 -13.83
C LEU A 4 -28.99 -6.04 -13.01
N LEU A 5 -29.26 -5.91 -11.70
CA LEU A 5 -28.55 -4.94 -10.85
C LEU A 5 -27.13 -5.38 -10.49
N ILE A 6 -26.86 -6.70 -10.48
CA ILE A 6 -25.54 -7.24 -10.12
C ILE A 6 -24.53 -6.96 -11.24
N ILE A 7 -24.97 -7.00 -12.50
CA ILE A 7 -24.12 -6.76 -13.68
C ILE A 7 -23.66 -5.29 -13.73
N SER A 8 -24.53 -4.35 -13.33
CA SER A 8 -24.17 -2.93 -13.28
C SER A 8 -23.18 -2.59 -12.16
N LEU A 9 -23.21 -3.32 -11.04
CA LEU A 9 -22.25 -3.12 -9.94
C LEU A 9 -20.86 -3.68 -10.26
N LEU A 10 -20.76 -4.76 -11.06
CA LEU A 10 -19.48 -5.28 -11.54
C LEU A 10 -18.82 -4.33 -12.55
N ALA A 11 -19.61 -3.70 -13.43
CA ALA A 11 -19.08 -2.75 -14.43
C ALA A 11 -18.50 -1.45 -13.82
N VAL A 12 -18.89 -1.07 -12.59
CA VAL A 12 -18.38 0.13 -11.90
C VAL A 12 -17.11 -0.17 -11.09
N MET A 13 -16.84 -1.44 -10.76
CA MET A 13 -15.57 -1.83 -10.12
C MET A 13 -14.43 -2.06 -11.12
N ASP A 14 -14.74 -2.28 -12.41
CA ASP A 14 -13.73 -2.43 -13.47
C ASP A 14 -13.08 -1.10 -13.94
N THR A 15 -13.57 0.06 -13.49
CA THR A 15 -13.07 1.37 -13.95
C THR A 15 -11.81 1.90 -13.26
N VAL A 16 -11.10 1.07 -12.46
CA VAL A 16 -9.76 1.42 -11.94
C VAL A 16 -8.70 0.42 -12.42
N VAL A 17 -8.93 -0.22 -13.56
CA VAL A 17 -7.85 -0.87 -14.30
C VAL A 17 -7.10 0.24 -15.04
N SER A 18 -5.90 0.55 -14.57
CA SER A 18 -4.95 1.48 -15.20
C SER A 18 -4.96 1.30 -16.73
N GLN A 19 -5.25 2.35 -17.48
CA GLN A 19 -5.43 2.32 -18.96
C GLN A 19 -4.11 2.21 -19.73
N CYS A 20 -3.01 1.92 -19.06
CA CYS A 20 -1.69 1.87 -19.67
C CYS A 20 -1.47 0.56 -20.43
N HIS A 21 -0.74 0.65 -21.55
CA HIS A 21 -0.49 -0.53 -22.37
C HIS A 21 0.48 -1.49 -21.66
N SER A 22 0.55 -2.75 -22.11
CA SER A 22 1.52 -3.70 -21.59
C SER A 22 2.94 -3.14 -21.74
N GLY A 23 3.70 -3.10 -20.65
CA GLY A 23 5.02 -2.47 -20.61
C GLY A 23 5.05 -1.05 -20.05
N GLU A 24 3.90 -0.55 -19.58
CA GLU A 24 3.78 0.79 -18.98
C GLU A 24 3.18 0.74 -17.57
N TYR A 25 3.38 1.80 -16.81
CA TYR A 25 2.77 2.04 -15.50
C TYR A 25 2.16 3.43 -15.48
N GLU A 26 1.11 3.61 -14.67
CA GLU A 26 0.49 4.91 -14.46
C GLU A 26 1.24 5.70 -13.40
N SER A 27 1.69 6.89 -13.78
CA SER A 27 2.30 7.83 -12.85
C SER A 27 1.23 8.48 -11.97
N ASN A 28 1.67 9.10 -10.86
CA ASN A 28 0.78 9.85 -9.97
C ASN A 28 0.06 11.03 -10.66
N GLU A 29 0.52 11.45 -11.84
CA GLU A 29 -0.13 12.50 -12.66
C GLU A 29 -1.16 11.92 -13.64
N GLY A 30 -1.47 10.62 -13.56
CA GLY A 30 -2.41 9.93 -14.45
C GLY A 30 -1.85 9.74 -15.88
N GLN A 31 -0.53 9.70 -16.02
CA GLN A 31 0.13 9.52 -17.31
C GLN A 31 0.79 8.15 -17.40
N CYS A 32 0.60 7.48 -18.53
CA CYS A 32 1.26 6.21 -18.82
C CYS A 32 2.73 6.43 -19.18
N CYS A 33 3.58 5.70 -18.48
CA CYS A 33 5.01 5.79 -18.63
C CYS A 33 5.60 4.41 -18.82
N THR A 34 6.58 4.33 -19.71
CA THR A 34 7.28 3.08 -19.99
C THR A 34 7.92 2.52 -18.73
N LEU A 35 7.91 1.21 -18.54
CA LEU A 35 8.64 0.56 -17.46
C LEU A 35 10.15 0.66 -17.71
N PRO A 36 10.96 0.84 -16.65
CA PRO A 36 12.40 0.75 -16.77
C PRO A 36 12.83 -0.69 -17.10
N PRO A 37 14.06 -0.89 -17.60
CA PRO A 37 14.59 -2.23 -17.84
C PRO A 37 14.58 -3.09 -16.56
N PRO A 38 14.47 -4.43 -16.66
CA PRO A 38 14.53 -5.33 -15.51
C PRO A 38 15.75 -5.06 -14.63
N GLY A 39 15.58 -5.18 -13.31
CA GLY A 39 16.65 -4.90 -12.34
C GLY A 39 16.89 -3.40 -12.08
N ASN A 40 15.92 -2.55 -12.40
CA ASN A 40 15.95 -1.12 -12.08
C ASN A 40 14.70 -0.70 -11.32
N PHE A 41 14.85 0.33 -10.47
CA PHE A 41 13.76 0.97 -9.75
C PHE A 41 13.69 2.47 -10.07
N ILE A 42 12.49 3.02 -9.99
CA ILE A 42 12.21 4.42 -10.29
C ILE A 42 12.61 5.27 -9.10
N THR A 43 13.48 6.25 -9.34
CA THR A 43 13.85 7.29 -8.36
C THR A 43 13.09 8.58 -8.58
N LYS A 44 12.65 8.83 -9.82
CA LYS A 44 11.79 9.95 -10.16
C LYS A 44 10.79 9.52 -11.21
N ASN A 45 9.51 9.70 -10.90
CA ASN A 45 8.45 9.49 -11.87
C ASN A 45 8.61 10.40 -13.09
N CYS A 46 8.20 9.87 -14.23
CA CYS A 46 7.94 10.63 -15.43
C CYS A 46 6.86 11.71 -15.17
N THR A 47 6.90 12.77 -15.97
CA THR A 47 5.83 13.76 -16.08
C THR A 47 5.66 14.14 -17.55
N LYS A 48 4.67 14.98 -17.87
CA LYS A 48 4.45 15.47 -19.26
C LYS A 48 5.69 16.08 -19.91
N SER A 49 6.58 16.66 -19.10
CA SER A 49 7.75 17.41 -19.58
C SER A 49 9.08 16.72 -19.28
N PHE A 50 9.10 15.66 -18.47
CA PHE A 50 10.33 15.02 -18.02
C PHE A 50 10.23 13.49 -18.13
N SER A 51 11.28 12.89 -18.68
CA SER A 51 11.44 11.43 -18.68
C SER A 51 11.64 10.89 -17.28
N MET A 52 11.26 9.63 -17.07
CA MET A 52 11.50 8.93 -15.81
C MET A 52 13.01 8.88 -15.50
N LYS A 53 13.36 8.88 -14.20
CA LYS A 53 14.71 8.51 -13.76
C LYS A 53 14.66 7.22 -12.98
N PHE A 54 15.57 6.31 -13.31
CA PHE A 54 15.71 5.03 -12.64
C PHE A 54 17.16 4.81 -12.23
N LYS A 55 17.36 3.87 -11.30
CA LYS A 55 18.67 3.34 -10.91
C LYS A 55 18.62 1.83 -10.91
N THR A 56 19.78 1.21 -11.10
CA THR A 56 19.93 -0.24 -10.94
C THR A 56 19.70 -0.61 -9.48
N CYS A 57 19.03 -1.74 -9.26
CA CYS A 57 18.82 -2.30 -7.93
C CYS A 57 20.17 -2.62 -7.28
N SER A 58 20.28 -2.33 -5.99
CA SER A 58 21.43 -2.69 -5.17
C SER A 58 21.46 -4.20 -4.92
N GLU A 59 22.67 -4.75 -4.83
CA GLU A 59 22.91 -6.14 -4.44
C GLU A 59 23.41 -6.20 -2.99
N CYS A 60 22.94 -7.18 -2.23
CA CYS A 60 23.40 -7.41 -0.87
C CYS A 60 24.69 -8.22 -0.87
N LEU A 61 25.81 -7.55 -1.18
CA LEU A 61 27.14 -8.16 -1.28
C LEU A 61 27.92 -8.01 0.02
N GLY A 62 28.06 -9.07 0.80
CA GLY A 62 28.86 -9.05 2.03
C GLY A 62 28.64 -10.29 2.90
N THR A 63 29.59 -10.57 3.78
CA THR A 63 29.46 -11.67 4.74
C THR A 63 28.35 -11.38 5.73
N GLY A 64 27.43 -12.33 5.92
CA GLY A 64 26.29 -12.18 6.83
C GLY A 64 25.25 -11.16 6.35
N MET A 65 25.26 -10.76 5.07
CA MET A 65 24.20 -9.94 4.48
C MET A 65 23.13 -10.80 3.84
N THR A 66 21.87 -10.38 4.00
CA THR A 66 20.70 -11.02 3.40
C THR A 66 19.71 -9.99 2.85
N ILE A 67 18.85 -10.43 1.93
CA ILE A 67 17.80 -9.60 1.34
C ILE A 67 16.58 -9.62 2.28
N LEU A 68 16.29 -8.48 2.90
CA LEU A 68 15.06 -8.29 3.69
C LEU A 68 13.86 -8.00 2.79
N ALA A 69 14.08 -7.24 1.72
CA ALA A 69 13.06 -6.97 0.72
C ALA A 69 13.69 -6.93 -0.68
N ASN A 70 13.04 -7.64 -1.61
CA ASN A 70 13.46 -7.65 -3.02
C ASN A 70 13.25 -6.28 -3.65
N CYS A 71 14.07 -5.97 -4.66
CA CYS A 71 13.87 -4.80 -5.48
C CYS A 71 12.50 -4.83 -6.16
N THR A 72 11.86 -3.66 -6.22
CA THR A 72 10.58 -3.46 -6.91
C THR A 72 10.67 -2.26 -7.83
N LEU A 73 9.61 -2.02 -8.61
CA LEU A 73 9.55 -0.89 -9.52
C LEU A 73 9.79 0.47 -8.83
N PHE A 74 9.43 0.61 -7.55
CA PHE A 74 9.48 1.89 -6.83
C PHE A 74 10.40 1.88 -5.62
N ASN A 75 11.08 0.76 -5.34
CA ASN A 75 11.88 0.61 -4.14
C ASN A 75 13.11 -0.25 -4.43
N ASP A 76 14.26 0.19 -3.93
CA ASP A 76 15.51 -0.55 -4.04
C ASP A 76 15.47 -1.83 -3.19
N THR A 77 16.40 -2.75 -3.44
CA THR A 77 16.66 -3.90 -2.57
C THR A 77 17.01 -3.40 -1.17
N GLN A 78 16.37 -3.96 -0.14
CA GLN A 78 16.75 -3.69 1.24
C GLN A 78 17.61 -4.83 1.77
N CYS A 79 18.85 -4.49 2.12
CA CYS A 79 19.80 -5.41 2.71
C CYS A 79 19.76 -5.32 4.23
N GLY A 80 19.84 -6.46 4.88
CA GLY A 80 19.98 -6.59 6.33
C GLY A 80 21.07 -7.59 6.68
N CYS A 81 21.27 -7.80 7.98
CA CYS A 81 22.15 -8.84 8.48
C CYS A 81 21.38 -10.13 8.74
N GLU A 82 22.02 -11.26 8.46
CA GLU A 82 21.54 -12.58 8.83
C GLU A 82 21.49 -12.75 10.36
N ASP A 83 20.73 -13.74 10.82
CA ASP A 83 20.67 -14.06 12.25
C ASP A 83 22.07 -14.36 12.81
N GLY A 84 22.38 -13.78 13.97
CA GLY A 84 23.71 -13.85 14.58
C GLY A 84 24.71 -12.84 14.02
N TYR A 85 24.30 -11.92 13.14
CA TYR A 85 25.08 -10.76 12.72
C TYR A 85 24.36 -9.46 13.07
N ALA A 86 25.13 -8.45 13.47
CA ALA A 86 24.65 -7.10 13.76
C ALA A 86 25.22 -6.08 12.77
N MET A 87 24.43 -5.08 12.40
CA MET A 87 24.82 -4.03 11.44
C MET A 87 25.70 -2.99 12.15
N LEU A 88 26.97 -2.90 11.76
CA LEU A 88 27.96 -1.97 12.31
C LEU A 88 28.65 -1.21 11.17
N HIS A 89 28.46 0.11 11.12
CA HIS A 89 29.02 1.00 10.07
C HIS A 89 28.74 0.53 8.62
N GLY A 90 27.57 -0.05 8.37
CA GLY A 90 27.19 -0.52 7.04
C GLY A 90 27.64 -1.93 6.70
N ASN A 91 28.29 -2.63 7.64
CA ASN A 91 28.72 -4.02 7.48
C ASN A 91 28.06 -4.93 8.53
N CYS A 92 27.83 -6.18 8.18
CA CYS A 92 27.37 -7.19 9.12
C CYS A 92 28.55 -7.82 9.85
N VAL A 93 28.56 -7.70 11.18
CA VAL A 93 29.58 -8.26 12.06
C VAL A 93 28.95 -9.34 12.90
N GLN A 94 29.61 -10.49 13.01
CA GLN A 94 29.09 -11.61 13.77
C GLN A 94 28.98 -11.22 15.24
N GLU A 95 27.78 -11.36 15.80
CA GLU A 95 27.54 -11.09 17.20
C GLU A 95 28.29 -12.15 18.02
N PRO A 96 29.15 -11.77 18.99
CA PRO A 96 29.79 -12.74 19.84
C PRO A 96 28.69 -13.52 20.58
N ILE A 97 28.74 -14.85 20.51
CA ILE A 97 27.83 -15.75 21.20
C ILE A 97 28.07 -15.55 22.71
N SER A 98 27.41 -14.56 23.31
CA SER A 98 27.55 -14.26 24.72
C SER A 98 26.72 -15.27 25.50
N ALA A 99 27.37 -16.35 25.93
CA ALA A 99 26.83 -17.27 26.90
C ALA A 99 26.80 -16.60 28.29
N ALA A 100 25.78 -15.78 28.58
CA ALA A 100 25.26 -15.50 29.94
C ALA A 100 24.08 -14.51 29.90
N PRO A 101 23.02 -14.71 30.71
CA PRO A 101 21.91 -13.76 30.81
C PRO A 101 22.31 -12.63 31.75
N THR A 102 22.59 -11.45 31.20
CA THR A 102 22.75 -10.24 32.03
C THR A 102 21.59 -9.30 31.71
N VAL A 103 20.53 -9.43 32.51
CA VAL A 103 19.62 -8.33 32.78
C VAL A 103 20.46 -7.23 33.44
N SER A 104 20.57 -6.09 32.78
CA SER A 104 20.96 -4.84 33.43
C SER A 104 20.37 -3.68 32.65
N GLU A 105 19.28 -3.17 33.22
CA GLU A 105 18.69 -1.87 33.01
C GLU A 105 19.71 -0.75 32.85
N SER A 106 19.46 0.15 31.89
CA SER A 106 19.89 1.54 31.92
C SER A 106 18.85 2.38 31.15
N PRO A 107 18.50 3.60 31.62
CA PRO A 107 17.24 4.24 31.29
C PRO A 107 17.31 4.99 29.96
N SER A 108 16.36 4.72 29.06
CA SER A 108 16.13 5.50 27.84
C SER A 108 14.61 5.68 27.64
N PRO A 109 14.19 6.80 27.03
CA PRO A 109 12.89 7.41 27.26
C PRO A 109 11.76 6.57 26.70
N ASP A 110 10.64 6.61 27.41
CA ASP A 110 9.31 6.14 27.04
C ASP A 110 9.01 6.39 25.55
N HIS A 111 9.27 5.40 24.71
CA HIS A 111 8.70 5.28 23.37
C HIS A 111 7.95 3.96 23.31
N LYS A 112 6.75 4.04 23.89
CA LYS A 112 5.64 3.13 23.69
C LYS A 112 5.58 2.67 22.23
N PRO A 113 5.48 1.36 21.94
CA PRO A 113 5.29 0.88 20.58
C PRO A 113 3.98 1.48 20.04
N HIS A 114 4.09 2.40 19.08
CA HIS A 114 2.97 2.89 18.29
C HIS A 114 2.61 1.84 17.23
N THR A 115 2.26 0.64 17.67
CA THR A 115 1.93 -0.48 16.76
C THR A 115 0.72 -1.26 17.24
N GLU A 116 -0.33 -0.59 17.75
CA GLU A 116 -1.64 -1.23 17.98
C GLU A 116 -2.84 -0.25 17.89
N ILE A 117 -2.77 0.80 17.05
CA ILE A 117 -3.92 1.75 16.91
C ILE A 117 -4.35 2.00 15.45
N LEU A 118 -3.59 1.56 14.44
CA LEU A 118 -4.00 1.79 13.04
C LEU A 118 -5.08 0.81 12.54
N VAL A 119 -5.12 -0.42 13.08
CA VAL A 119 -6.12 -1.44 12.74
C VAL A 119 -7.55 -1.05 13.16
N PRO A 120 -7.81 -0.51 14.37
CA PRO A 120 -9.16 -0.07 14.73
C PRO A 120 -9.58 1.20 13.98
N ALA A 121 -8.66 2.10 13.63
CA ALA A 121 -9.01 3.33 12.93
C ALA A 121 -9.56 3.06 11.52
N ILE A 122 -8.92 2.14 10.76
CA ILE A 122 -9.39 1.76 9.42
C ILE A 122 -10.74 1.05 9.52
N ALA A 123 -10.92 0.13 10.49
CA ALA A 123 -12.19 -0.55 10.70
C ALA A 123 -13.33 0.41 11.04
N VAL A 124 -13.08 1.42 11.89
CA VAL A 124 -14.07 2.46 12.24
C VAL A 124 -14.43 3.33 11.03
N VAL A 125 -13.43 3.76 10.24
CA VAL A 125 -13.67 4.54 9.02
C VAL A 125 -14.47 3.75 8.00
N MET A 126 -14.13 2.48 7.77
CA MET A 126 -14.88 1.60 6.86
C MET A 126 -16.32 1.38 7.34
N THR A 127 -16.52 1.20 8.65
CA THR A 127 -17.87 1.04 9.23
C THR A 127 -18.72 2.30 9.07
N LEU A 128 -18.12 3.48 9.28
CA LEU A 128 -18.77 4.77 9.05
C LEU A 128 -19.16 4.98 7.59
N LEU A 129 -18.27 4.64 6.65
CA LEU A 129 -18.56 4.73 5.21
C LEU A 129 -19.72 3.82 4.83
N ILE A 130 -19.74 2.56 5.29
CA ILE A 130 -20.83 1.62 5.04
C ILE A 130 -22.16 2.15 5.59
N ALA A 131 -22.17 2.70 6.81
CA ALA A 131 -23.38 3.28 7.41
C ALA A 131 -23.90 4.49 6.62
N LEU A 132 -23.01 5.36 6.14
CA LEU A 132 -23.36 6.50 5.29
C LEU A 132 -23.95 6.06 3.95
N PHE A 133 -23.35 5.05 3.31
CA PHE A 133 -23.89 4.47 2.08
C PHE A 133 -25.28 3.85 2.29
N ALA A 134 -25.48 3.11 3.37
CA ALA A 134 -26.78 2.53 3.72
C ALA A 134 -27.85 3.61 3.97
N MET A 135 -27.50 4.68 4.69
CA MET A 135 -28.38 5.83 4.91
C MET A 135 -28.73 6.55 3.60
N PHE A 136 -27.75 6.74 2.72
CA PHE A 136 -27.96 7.38 1.42
C PHE A 136 -28.85 6.52 0.52
N ALA A 137 -28.61 5.21 0.45
CA ALA A 137 -29.44 4.27 -0.29
C ALA A 137 -30.89 4.23 0.26
N TYR A 138 -31.05 4.24 1.60
CA TYR A 138 -32.37 4.31 2.22
C TYR A 138 -33.09 5.63 1.90
N ARG A 139 -32.37 6.76 1.94
CA ARG A 139 -32.90 8.08 1.55
C ARG A 139 -33.34 8.11 0.09
N LEU A 140 -32.55 7.55 -0.82
CA LEU A 140 -32.90 7.45 -2.24
C LEU A 140 -34.10 6.53 -2.47
N HIS A 141 -34.15 5.39 -1.78
CA HIS A 141 -35.30 4.49 -1.87
C HIS A 141 -36.58 5.16 -1.36
N TRP A 142 -36.50 5.83 -0.21
CA TRP A 142 -37.61 6.59 0.36
C TRP A 142 -38.04 7.75 -0.55
N SER A 143 -37.10 8.47 -1.16
CA SER A 143 -37.40 9.52 -2.14
C SER A 143 -38.14 8.97 -3.35
N ARG A 144 -37.67 7.84 -3.93
CA ARG A 144 -38.38 7.17 -5.04
C ARG A 144 -39.77 6.67 -4.65
N ASN A 145 -39.98 6.26 -3.40
CA ASN A 145 -41.30 5.81 -2.94
C ASN A 145 -42.25 6.97 -2.66
N LYS A 146 -41.76 8.16 -2.32
CA LYS A 146 -42.61 9.36 -2.19
C LYS A 146 -43.26 9.77 -3.52
N ASP A 147 -42.57 9.54 -4.63
CA ASP A 147 -43.11 9.80 -5.96
C ASP A 147 -44.29 8.85 -6.33
N MET A 148 -44.47 7.74 -5.59
CA MET A 148 -45.63 6.84 -5.77
C MET A 148 -46.86 7.22 -4.95
N PHE A 149 -46.73 8.04 -3.89
CA PHE A 149 -47.88 8.45 -3.06
C PHE A 149 -48.52 9.78 -3.49
N GLN A 150 -48.01 10.46 -4.53
CA GLN A 150 -48.60 11.68 -5.08
C GLN A 150 -49.45 11.44 -6.34
N LYS A 151 -49.86 10.19 -6.59
CA LYS A 151 -50.88 9.82 -7.59
C LYS A 151 -52.08 9.19 -6.89
N VAL A 152 -52.77 9.98 -6.06
CA VAL A 152 -54.20 9.78 -5.81
C VAL A 152 -54.91 10.76 -6.76
N PRO A 153 -55.35 10.33 -7.95
CA PRO A 153 -56.30 11.13 -8.72
C PRO A 153 -57.61 11.24 -7.93
N CYS A 154 -58.19 12.44 -7.96
CA CYS A 154 -59.52 12.77 -7.45
C CYS A 154 -60.61 11.77 -7.88
#